data_AF-A0A0U5IB43-F1
#
_entry.id   AF-A0A0U5IB43-F1
#
_cell.length_a   1.000
_cell.length_b   1.000
_cell.length_c   1.000
_cell.angle_alpha   90.00
_cell.angle_beta   90.00
_cell.angle_gamma   90.00
#
_symmetry.space_group_name_H-M   'P 1'
#
loop_
_entity.id
_entity.type
_entity.pdbx_description
1 polymer ?
#
loop_
_entity_poly.entity_id
_entity_poly.type
_entity_poly.pdbx_seq_one_letter_code
_entity_poly.pdbx_strand_id
1 'polypeptide(L)'
;MRSVKRILLASILMTLPLTALAGTQSIVLGMGCFWGAEKRMSEIPGVVDVEAGYAGGDAETVGYEDVLGTEQRRLRGKSDLRNHAEVIKVSFDPDRVSLETILKRFWENHDPTQGDRQGNDVGSNYRSAIYTVSDAQDAVAKSTRESYQQALTEAGYGPITTEIAPLRHYNRGEEYHQDYLEKNPNGYCGLGGTGVAFPGEPAKAMPAPLAADQLDFDRQLIMFEAQDCPFCERFRAEVLDGWQAEVPIAATLNPRPPEGWTLEKTLFATPTIVLFEKGKEVSRYTGYKGDADRFWKWLGFRVLTPEQQRIAFEQGTEPAFTGSHLDEKRPGVFVDPITGAPLFRSDAKFESGTGWPSFFSPVEGAITLHEDNTHGMRRVEVRSASSGIHLGHVFDDGPPPSGKRYCINGNVLSFVANGE
;
A
#
# COMPACT_ATOMS: atom_id res chain seq x y z
N MET A 1 40.74 6.77 82.69
CA MET A 1 40.15 5.49 82.25
C MET A 1 38.67 5.71 81.92
N ARG A 2 38.32 5.89 80.65
CA ARG A 2 36.93 5.84 80.16
C ARG A 2 36.92 4.99 78.89
N SER A 3 36.17 3.90 78.97
CA SER A 3 36.08 2.83 77.97
C SER A 3 35.26 3.30 76.77
N VAL A 4 35.84 3.21 75.57
CA VAL A 4 35.18 3.46 74.28
C VAL A 4 34.42 2.20 73.88
N LYS A 5 33.08 2.25 73.83
CA LYS A 5 32.26 1.22 73.17
C LYS A 5 32.01 1.66 71.73
N ARG A 6 32.55 0.90 70.77
CA ARG A 6 32.29 1.04 69.33
C ARG A 6 30.86 0.61 69.03
N ILE A 7 30.10 1.49 68.39
CA ILE A 7 28.80 1.19 67.77
C ILE A 7 29.09 0.75 66.34
N LEU A 8 28.66 -0.47 65.99
CA LEU A 8 28.69 -1.01 64.64
C LEU A 8 27.50 -0.39 63.88
N LEU A 9 27.76 0.52 62.92
CA LEU A 9 26.77 0.85 61.89
C LEU A 9 26.88 -0.20 60.78
N ALA A 10 25.85 -1.02 60.62
CA ALA A 10 25.69 -1.85 59.45
C ALA A 10 25.21 -0.96 58.27
N SER A 11 26.10 -0.73 57.29
CA SER A 11 25.68 -0.19 55.99
C SER A 11 24.85 -1.23 55.26
N ILE A 12 23.56 -0.96 55.13
CA ILE A 12 22.70 -1.65 54.17
C ILE A 12 23.10 -1.12 52.79
N LEU A 13 23.95 -1.86 52.07
CA LEU A 13 24.05 -1.71 50.62
C LEU A 13 22.73 -2.21 50.04
N MET A 14 21.82 -1.30 49.68
CA MET A 14 20.82 -1.59 48.67
C MET A 14 21.57 -1.88 47.36
N THR A 15 21.71 -3.15 47.01
CA THR A 15 22.03 -3.56 45.65
C THR A 15 20.85 -3.17 44.77
N LEU A 16 20.95 -2.00 44.14
CA LEU A 16 20.16 -1.70 42.94
C LEU A 16 20.44 -2.81 41.92
N PRO A 17 19.42 -3.43 41.32
CA PRO A 17 19.67 -4.31 40.19
C PRO A 17 20.28 -3.46 39.10
N LEU A 18 21.42 -3.91 38.59
CA LEU A 18 22.03 -3.36 37.39
C LEU A 18 21.09 -3.71 36.22
N THR A 19 20.05 -2.92 36.02
CA THR A 19 19.32 -2.90 34.75
C THR A 19 20.33 -2.55 33.69
N ALA A 20 20.69 -3.55 32.88
CA ALA A 20 21.44 -3.36 31.65
C ALA A 20 20.74 -2.25 30.85
N LEU A 21 21.48 -1.20 30.50
CA LEU A 21 21.06 -0.26 29.47
C LEU A 21 20.89 -1.08 28.17
N ALA A 22 19.65 -1.41 27.80
CA ALA A 22 19.36 -2.13 26.57
C ALA A 22 19.73 -1.23 25.39
N GLY A 23 20.88 -1.54 24.76
CA GLY A 23 21.29 -0.92 23.51
C GLY A 23 20.62 -1.60 22.33
N THR A 24 20.36 -0.84 21.27
CA THR A 24 19.92 -1.34 19.96
C THR A 24 20.86 -2.45 19.47
N GLN A 25 20.30 -3.56 18.98
CA GLN A 25 21.05 -4.62 18.31
C GLN A 25 20.96 -4.48 16.79
N SER A 26 21.87 -5.09 16.04
CA SER A 26 21.81 -5.08 14.58
C SER A 26 22.22 -6.40 13.94
N ILE A 27 21.70 -6.64 12.73
CA ILE A 27 22.04 -7.77 11.86
C ILE A 27 22.14 -7.28 10.41
N VAL A 28 23.05 -7.86 9.61
CA VAL A 28 23.22 -7.48 8.20
C VAL A 28 22.66 -8.59 7.31
N LEU A 29 21.74 -8.24 6.41
CA LEU A 29 20.95 -9.18 5.62
C LEU A 29 21.03 -8.85 4.12
N GLY A 30 21.34 -9.84 3.29
CA GLY A 30 21.27 -9.76 1.83
C GLY A 30 20.01 -10.45 1.32
N MET A 31 19.15 -9.72 0.62
CA MET A 31 17.85 -10.20 0.17
C MET A 31 17.63 -9.97 -1.33
N GLY A 32 18.70 -9.71 -2.10
CA GLY A 32 18.61 -9.19 -3.46
C GLY A 32 18.75 -7.67 -3.48
N CYS A 33 18.03 -6.98 -4.38
CA CYS A 33 18.05 -5.53 -4.46
C CYS A 33 17.68 -4.91 -3.10
N PHE A 34 18.59 -4.13 -2.50
CA PHE A 34 18.41 -3.64 -1.14
C PHE A 34 17.26 -2.61 -1.01
N TRP A 35 16.76 -2.02 -2.10
CA TRP A 35 15.65 -1.05 -2.05
C TRP A 35 14.36 -1.70 -1.57
N GLY A 36 14.06 -2.89 -2.10
CA GLY A 36 12.91 -3.67 -1.64
C GLY A 36 13.14 -4.24 -0.24
N ALA A 37 14.38 -4.63 0.07
CA ALA A 37 14.75 -5.22 1.35
C ALA A 37 14.58 -4.21 2.49
N GLU A 38 15.08 -2.98 2.29
CA GLU A 38 15.01 -1.87 3.24
C GLU A 38 13.56 -1.60 3.64
N LYS A 39 12.69 -1.41 2.64
CA LYS A 39 11.25 -1.21 2.85
C LYS A 39 10.60 -2.35 3.63
N ARG A 40 10.85 -3.61 3.27
CA ARG A 40 10.20 -4.76 3.92
C ARG A 40 10.63 -4.92 5.37
N MET A 41 11.91 -4.69 5.67
CA MET A 41 12.41 -4.86 7.03
C MET A 41 12.11 -3.66 7.92
N SER A 42 11.96 -2.44 7.38
CA SER A 42 11.59 -1.26 8.16
C SER A 42 10.14 -1.30 8.67
N GLU A 43 9.25 -2.05 7.99
CA GLU A 43 7.85 -2.23 8.39
C GLU A 43 7.68 -3.15 9.62
N ILE A 44 8.72 -3.83 10.10
CA ILE A 44 8.64 -4.75 11.24
C ILE A 44 8.56 -3.95 12.56
N PRO A 45 7.49 -4.11 13.37
CA PRO A 45 7.41 -3.44 14.67
C PRO A 45 8.58 -3.81 15.57
N GLY A 46 9.28 -2.79 16.09
CA GLY A 46 10.48 -2.96 16.92
C GLY A 46 11.80 -2.78 16.17
N VAL A 47 11.78 -2.75 14.83
CA VAL A 47 12.89 -2.22 14.04
C VAL A 47 12.97 -0.70 14.24
N VAL A 48 14.20 -0.22 14.41
CA VAL A 48 14.52 1.18 14.72
C VAL A 48 15.08 1.90 13.50
N ASP A 49 15.91 1.22 12.70
CA ASP A 49 16.58 1.77 11.53
C ASP A 49 16.97 0.65 10.56
N VAL A 50 16.96 0.94 9.26
CA VAL A 50 17.43 0.02 8.21
C VAL A 50 18.29 0.80 7.22
N GLU A 51 19.53 0.37 7.03
CA GLU A 51 20.52 1.08 6.20
C GLU A 51 21.01 0.20 5.05
N ALA A 52 20.86 0.65 3.80
CA ALA A 52 21.37 -0.04 2.62
C ALA A 52 22.91 0.03 2.53
N GLY A 53 23.55 -1.04 2.06
CA GLY A 53 24.99 -1.10 1.88
C GLY A 53 25.51 -2.37 1.21
N TYR A 54 26.82 -2.61 1.34
CA TYR A 54 27.55 -3.68 0.67
C TYR A 54 28.41 -4.47 1.67
N ALA A 55 28.29 -5.81 1.67
CA ALA A 55 29.02 -6.66 2.61
C ALA A 55 29.37 -8.04 2.03
N GLY A 56 30.29 -8.74 2.70
CA GLY A 56 30.64 -10.13 2.40
C GLY A 56 31.52 -10.39 1.17
N GLY A 57 32.04 -9.33 0.54
CA GLY A 57 33.09 -9.43 -0.48
C GLY A 57 34.50 -9.35 0.11
N ASP A 58 35.50 -9.46 -0.76
CA ASP A 58 36.91 -9.46 -0.36
C ASP A 58 37.50 -8.06 -0.17
N ALA A 59 36.98 -7.07 -0.89
CA ALA A 59 37.46 -5.70 -0.81
C ALA A 59 37.07 -5.07 0.54
N GLU A 60 37.97 -4.29 1.13
CA GLU A 60 37.69 -3.62 2.41
C GLU A 60 36.69 -2.47 2.23
N THR A 61 36.91 -1.65 1.20
CA THR A 61 36.07 -0.49 0.86
C THR A 61 35.53 -0.61 -0.55
N VAL A 62 34.22 -0.43 -0.72
CA VAL A 62 33.54 -0.45 -2.03
C VAL A 62 32.39 0.55 -2.08
N GLY A 63 32.17 1.13 -3.26
CA GLY A 63 30.89 1.76 -3.64
C GLY A 63 30.13 0.93 -4.67
N TYR A 64 28.97 1.44 -5.11
CA TYR A 64 28.09 0.77 -6.07
C TYR A 64 28.82 0.35 -7.37
N GLU A 65 29.60 1.26 -7.95
CA GLU A 65 30.33 1.02 -9.20
C GLU A 65 31.43 -0.04 -9.05
N ASP A 66 32.04 -0.15 -7.87
CA ASP A 66 33.04 -1.18 -7.59
C ASP A 66 32.39 -2.58 -7.54
N VAL A 67 31.19 -2.67 -6.96
CA VAL A 67 30.40 -3.92 -6.89
C VAL A 67 30.01 -4.36 -8.30
N LEU A 68 29.45 -3.45 -9.11
CA LEU A 68 29.10 -3.75 -10.50
C LEU A 68 30.33 -4.11 -11.35
N GLY A 69 31.42 -3.35 -11.21
CA GLY A 69 32.66 -3.60 -11.93
C GLY A 69 33.31 -4.92 -11.54
N THR A 70 33.18 -5.35 -10.29
CA THR A 70 33.65 -6.65 -9.82
C THR A 70 32.80 -7.77 -10.39
N GLU A 71 31.48 -7.64 -10.39
CA GLU A 71 30.57 -8.63 -10.99
C GLU A 71 30.90 -8.85 -12.48
N GLN A 72 31.04 -7.77 -13.24
CA GLN A 72 31.36 -7.84 -14.66
C GLN A 72 32.72 -8.49 -14.93
N ARG A 73 33.72 -8.27 -14.06
CA ARG A 73 35.02 -8.94 -14.18
C ARG A 73 34.94 -10.42 -13.84
N ARG A 74 34.16 -10.81 -12.83
CA ARG A 74 33.89 -12.22 -12.48
C ARG A 74 33.23 -12.96 -13.62
N LEU A 75 32.15 -12.41 -14.20
CA LEU A 75 31.42 -13.01 -15.32
C LEU A 75 32.30 -13.22 -16.56
N ARG A 76 33.35 -12.40 -16.73
CA ARG A 76 34.32 -12.51 -17.83
C ARG A 76 35.51 -13.42 -17.52
N GLY A 77 35.54 -14.07 -16.35
CA GLY A 77 36.67 -14.87 -15.88
C GLY A 77 37.96 -14.06 -15.67
N LYS A 78 37.84 -12.74 -15.44
CA LYS A 78 38.97 -11.82 -15.27
C LYS A 78 39.30 -11.53 -13.80
N SER A 79 38.53 -12.07 -12.87
CA SER A 79 38.76 -11.89 -11.44
C SER A 79 38.15 -13.04 -10.65
N ASP A 80 38.90 -13.53 -9.68
CA ASP A 80 38.43 -14.51 -8.70
C ASP A 80 37.98 -13.85 -7.39
N LEU A 81 38.07 -12.51 -7.27
CA LEU A 81 37.68 -11.74 -6.08
C LEU A 81 36.20 -11.92 -5.78
N ARG A 82 35.85 -12.29 -4.54
CA ARG A 82 34.47 -12.38 -4.09
C ARG A 82 33.84 -10.98 -4.10
N ASN A 83 32.72 -10.85 -4.81
CA ASN A 83 31.99 -9.60 -4.87
C ASN A 83 31.19 -9.36 -3.57
N HIS A 84 30.93 -8.10 -3.23
CA HIS A 84 30.01 -7.79 -2.14
C HIS A 84 28.58 -8.09 -2.58
N ALA A 85 27.76 -8.53 -1.62
CA ALA A 85 26.31 -8.55 -1.75
C ALA A 85 25.76 -7.16 -1.44
N GLU A 86 24.70 -6.78 -2.13
CA GLU A 86 23.75 -5.78 -1.67
C GLU A 86 23.07 -6.29 -0.40
N VAL A 87 23.17 -5.50 0.66
CA VAL A 87 22.69 -5.85 1.99
C VAL A 87 22.00 -4.66 2.64
N ILE A 88 21.23 -4.94 3.68
CA ILE A 88 20.71 -3.97 4.62
C ILE A 88 21.24 -4.27 6.03
N LYS A 89 21.57 -3.24 6.80
CA LYS A 89 21.85 -3.32 8.24
C LYS A 89 20.57 -2.98 8.98
N VAL A 90 19.92 -3.98 9.56
CA VAL A 90 18.68 -3.84 10.34
C VAL A 90 19.05 -3.62 11.79
N SER A 91 18.73 -2.44 12.33
CA SER A 91 18.90 -2.10 13.74
C SER A 91 17.56 -2.20 14.46
N PHE A 92 17.48 -2.89 15.59
CA PHE A 92 16.23 -3.18 16.27
C PHE A 92 16.35 -3.11 17.80
N ASP A 93 15.23 -2.86 18.45
CA ASP A 93 15.09 -2.85 19.90
C ASP A 93 14.81 -4.30 20.39
N PRO A 94 15.76 -4.95 21.08
CA PRO A 94 15.60 -6.34 21.52
C PRO A 94 14.49 -6.53 22.56
N ASP A 95 14.02 -5.46 23.22
CA ASP A 95 12.89 -5.53 24.15
C ASP A 95 11.54 -5.54 23.41
N ARG A 96 11.52 -5.13 22.13
CA ARG A 96 10.31 -5.06 21.30
C ARG A 96 10.23 -6.16 20.25
N VAL A 97 11.37 -6.59 19.70
CA VAL A 97 11.43 -7.63 18.67
C VAL A 97 12.69 -8.47 18.83
N SER A 98 12.56 -9.79 18.71
CA SER A 98 13.70 -10.70 18.80
C SER A 98 14.40 -10.86 17.45
N LEU A 99 15.68 -11.20 17.49
CA LEU A 99 16.44 -11.58 16.29
C LEU A 99 15.77 -12.74 15.53
N GLU A 100 15.20 -13.71 16.26
CA GLU A 100 14.49 -14.82 15.64
C GLU A 100 13.31 -14.32 14.79
N THR A 101 12.52 -13.38 15.30
CA THR A 101 11.42 -12.76 14.55
C THR A 101 11.91 -12.00 13.33
N ILE A 102 13.01 -11.24 13.45
CA ILE A 102 13.65 -10.57 12.31
C ILE A 102 14.05 -11.59 11.24
N LEU A 103 14.68 -12.70 11.63
CA LEU A 103 15.10 -13.73 10.68
C LEU A 103 13.91 -14.50 10.07
N LYS A 104 12.84 -14.76 10.82
CA LYS A 104 11.59 -15.32 10.26
C LYS A 104 11.06 -14.45 9.12
N ARG A 105 10.99 -13.13 9.35
CA ARG A 105 10.59 -12.19 8.31
C ARG A 105 11.56 -12.15 7.15
N PHE A 106 12.88 -12.20 7.39
CA PHE A 106 13.88 -12.33 6.33
C PHE A 106 13.58 -13.53 5.42
N TRP A 107 13.35 -14.71 5.99
CA TRP A 107 13.10 -15.95 5.26
C TRP A 107 11.84 -15.89 4.38
N GLU A 108 10.76 -15.28 4.87
CA GLU A 108 9.47 -15.18 4.16
C GLU A 108 9.47 -14.11 3.05
N ASN A 109 10.35 -13.11 3.14
CA ASN A 109 10.29 -11.91 2.31
C ASN A 109 11.18 -11.91 1.06
N HIS A 110 11.90 -13.01 0.79
CA HIS A 110 12.65 -13.23 -0.45
C HIS A 110 12.69 -14.73 -0.78
N ASP A 111 13.29 -15.13 -1.90
CA ASP A 111 13.43 -16.56 -2.24
C ASP A 111 14.85 -17.05 -1.94
N PRO A 112 15.10 -17.66 -0.76
CA PRO A 112 16.45 -18.04 -0.34
C PRO A 112 17.04 -19.23 -1.12
N THR A 113 16.35 -19.75 -2.15
CA THR A 113 16.77 -20.92 -2.93
C THR A 113 17.37 -20.58 -4.30
N GLN A 114 17.37 -19.30 -4.69
CA GLN A 114 17.73 -18.85 -6.04
C GLN A 114 19.24 -18.64 -6.29
N GLY A 115 20.10 -18.86 -5.29
CA GLY A 115 21.54 -18.63 -5.42
C GLY A 115 21.87 -17.15 -5.62
N ASP A 116 22.67 -16.86 -6.66
CA ASP A 116 23.11 -15.52 -7.06
C ASP A 116 22.03 -14.78 -7.88
N ARG A 117 20.79 -14.79 -7.38
CA ARG A 117 19.63 -14.19 -8.04
C ARG A 117 18.51 -13.90 -7.05
N GLN A 118 17.75 -12.83 -7.29
CA GLN A 118 16.42 -12.59 -6.73
C GLN A 118 15.49 -12.02 -7.79
N GLY A 119 14.46 -12.77 -8.17
CA GLY A 119 13.49 -12.31 -9.16
C GLY A 119 14.15 -12.04 -10.51
N ASN A 120 14.17 -10.77 -10.95
CA ASN A 120 14.84 -10.38 -12.21
C ASN A 120 16.29 -9.93 -12.01
N ASP A 121 16.74 -9.77 -10.77
CA ASP A 121 18.09 -9.32 -10.43
C ASP A 121 19.03 -10.52 -10.37
N VAL A 122 20.00 -10.59 -11.28
CA VAL A 122 20.92 -11.72 -11.45
C VAL A 122 22.36 -11.24 -11.28
N GLY A 123 23.10 -11.93 -10.42
CA GLY A 123 24.50 -11.61 -10.10
C GLY A 123 24.84 -11.96 -8.67
N SER A 124 26.12 -12.22 -8.40
CA SER A 124 26.58 -12.58 -7.06
C SER A 124 26.34 -11.47 -6.04
N ASN A 125 26.18 -10.22 -6.48
CA ASN A 125 25.78 -9.10 -5.63
C ASN A 125 24.31 -9.19 -5.15
N TYR A 126 23.46 -10.01 -5.76
CA TYR A 126 22.06 -10.19 -5.34
C TYR A 126 21.81 -11.49 -4.56
N ARG A 127 22.88 -12.17 -4.14
CA ARG A 127 22.76 -13.41 -3.37
C ARG A 127 22.07 -13.18 -2.03
N SER A 128 21.35 -14.19 -1.57
CA SER A 128 20.81 -14.23 -0.21
C SER A 128 21.95 -14.40 0.81
N ALA A 129 21.98 -13.57 1.87
CA ALA A 129 23.02 -13.62 2.90
C ALA A 129 22.54 -13.18 4.29
N ILE A 130 23.17 -13.71 5.33
CA ILE A 130 23.08 -13.27 6.74
C ILE A 130 24.50 -13.10 7.25
N TYR A 131 24.89 -11.86 7.55
CA TYR A 131 26.19 -11.55 8.12
C TYR A 131 26.06 -11.22 9.62
N THR A 132 26.67 -12.06 10.45
CA THR A 132 26.50 -12.06 11.90
C THR A 132 27.65 -11.36 12.61
N VAL A 133 27.36 -10.68 13.73
CA VAL A 133 28.41 -10.01 14.55
C VAL A 133 28.73 -10.77 15.83
N SER A 134 28.07 -11.90 16.09
CA SER A 134 28.37 -12.79 17.22
C SER A 134 27.94 -14.23 16.96
N ASP A 135 28.53 -15.16 17.70
CA ASP A 135 28.19 -16.59 17.65
C ASP A 135 26.72 -16.87 18.02
N ALA A 136 26.14 -16.03 18.89
CA ALA A 136 24.73 -16.13 19.25
C ALA A 136 23.82 -15.85 18.05
N GLN A 137 24.15 -14.84 17.23
CA GLN A 137 23.40 -14.56 16.00
C GLN A 137 23.57 -15.67 14.97
N ASP A 138 24.79 -16.21 14.83
CA ASP A 138 25.08 -17.34 13.93
C ASP A 138 24.27 -18.59 14.28
N ALA A 139 24.17 -18.93 15.57
CA ALA A 139 23.35 -20.04 16.04
C ALA A 139 21.86 -19.85 15.70
N VAL A 140 21.30 -18.66 15.95
CA VAL A 140 19.90 -18.34 15.63
C VAL A 140 19.66 -18.37 14.11
N ALA A 141 20.60 -17.85 13.32
CA ALA A 141 20.51 -17.88 11.85
C ALA A 141 20.50 -19.31 11.30
N LYS A 142 21.38 -20.18 11.80
CA LYS A 142 21.43 -21.59 11.38
C LYS A 142 20.17 -22.35 11.81
N SER A 143 19.71 -22.14 13.04
CA SER A 143 18.48 -22.78 13.56
C SER A 143 17.23 -22.36 12.77
N THR A 144 17.10 -21.07 12.45
CA THR A 144 15.95 -20.57 11.69
C THR A 144 15.99 -21.02 10.22
N ARG A 145 17.19 -21.08 9.61
CA ARG A 145 17.38 -21.68 8.28
C ARG A 145 16.93 -23.14 8.25
N GLU A 146 17.34 -23.95 9.22
CA GLU A 146 16.97 -25.38 9.27
C GLU A 146 15.46 -25.58 9.40
N SER A 147 14.81 -24.74 10.20
CA SER A 147 13.35 -24.75 10.35
C SER A 147 12.67 -24.37 9.04
N TYR A 148 13.08 -23.26 8.41
CA TYR A 148 12.46 -22.80 7.18
C TYR A 148 12.73 -23.73 5.99
N GLN A 149 13.89 -24.38 5.94
CA GLN A 149 14.23 -25.38 4.93
C GLN A 149 13.20 -26.51 4.90
N GLN A 150 12.70 -26.96 6.06
CA GLN A 150 11.68 -28.01 6.12
C GLN A 150 10.40 -27.57 5.41
N ALA A 151 9.90 -26.37 5.73
CA ALA A 151 8.71 -25.81 5.09
C ALA A 151 8.91 -25.60 3.58
N LEU A 152 10.08 -25.12 3.15
CA LEU A 152 10.39 -24.98 1.72
C LEU A 152 10.42 -26.32 0.99
N THR A 153 11.02 -27.35 1.59
CA THR A 153 11.04 -28.71 1.03
C THR A 153 9.63 -29.28 0.91
N GLU A 154 8.77 -29.09 1.91
CA GLU A 154 7.36 -29.49 1.86
C GLU A 154 6.58 -28.75 0.76
N ALA A 155 6.91 -27.47 0.52
CA ALA A 155 6.34 -26.66 -0.54
C ALA A 155 6.94 -26.91 -1.94
N GLY A 156 7.89 -27.85 -2.07
CA GLY A 156 8.51 -28.22 -3.34
C GLY A 156 9.66 -27.32 -3.81
N TYR A 157 10.19 -26.46 -2.94
CA TYR A 157 11.36 -25.63 -3.23
C TYR A 157 12.68 -26.39 -3.05
N GLY A 158 13.73 -25.86 -3.69
CA GLY A 158 15.09 -26.38 -3.58
C GLY A 158 15.76 -26.11 -2.21
N PRO A 159 17.03 -26.51 -2.06
CA PRO A 159 17.79 -26.18 -0.86
C PRO A 159 18.05 -24.67 -0.77
N ILE A 160 18.01 -24.14 0.45
CA ILE A 160 18.41 -22.78 0.78
C ILE A 160 19.90 -22.61 0.44
N THR A 161 20.19 -21.59 -0.36
CA THR A 161 21.54 -21.19 -0.79
C THR A 161 22.08 -20.01 0.01
N THR A 162 21.31 -19.47 0.97
CA THR A 162 21.69 -18.32 1.79
C THR A 162 23.04 -18.52 2.47
N GLU A 163 23.94 -17.57 2.24
CA GLU A 163 25.23 -17.50 2.94
C GLU A 163 25.00 -17.08 4.40
N ILE A 164 25.53 -17.84 5.37
CA ILE A 164 25.57 -17.43 6.77
C ILE A 164 27.04 -17.38 7.19
N ALA A 165 27.54 -16.19 7.48
CA ALA A 165 28.95 -15.97 7.78
C ALA A 165 29.17 -14.79 8.75
N PRO A 166 30.30 -14.72 9.46
CA PRO A 166 30.65 -13.53 10.24
C PRO A 166 30.79 -12.29 9.36
N LEU A 167 30.28 -11.15 9.83
CA LEU A 167 30.44 -9.86 9.16
C LEU A 167 31.92 -9.45 9.21
N ARG A 168 32.51 -9.24 8.03
CA ARG A 168 33.89 -8.75 7.88
C ARG A 168 33.92 -7.22 7.76
N HIS A 169 33.46 -6.73 6.61
CA HIS A 169 33.38 -5.31 6.28
C HIS A 169 31.94 -4.99 5.89
N TYR A 170 31.44 -3.87 6.38
CA TYR A 170 30.17 -3.28 5.96
C TYR A 170 30.47 -1.90 5.38
N ASN A 171 30.11 -1.70 4.12
CA ASN A 171 30.25 -0.43 3.42
C ASN A 171 28.85 0.17 3.27
N ARG A 172 28.58 1.29 3.96
CA ARG A 172 27.30 2.00 3.84
C ARG A 172 27.12 2.43 2.38
N GLY A 173 25.94 2.18 1.84
CA GLY A 173 25.56 2.59 0.49
C GLY A 173 25.43 4.10 0.36
N GLU A 174 25.55 4.58 -0.87
CA GLU A 174 25.43 6.00 -1.20
C GLU A 174 24.06 6.56 -0.79
N GLU A 175 23.99 7.86 -0.48
CA GLU A 175 22.78 8.48 0.09
C GLU A 175 21.55 8.40 -0.83
N TYR A 176 21.76 8.28 -2.14
CA TYR A 176 20.66 8.12 -3.09
C TYR A 176 20.04 6.70 -3.05
N HIS A 177 20.73 5.71 -2.46
CA HIS A 177 20.20 4.37 -2.25
C HIS A 177 19.44 4.20 -0.94
N GLN A 178 19.69 5.06 0.05
CA GLN A 178 18.99 5.03 1.34
C GLN A 178 17.55 5.50 1.17
N ASP A 179 16.60 4.88 1.86
CA ASP A 179 15.16 5.20 1.82
C ASP A 179 14.61 5.31 0.39
N TYR A 180 15.14 4.52 -0.54
CA TYR A 180 14.93 4.76 -1.97
C TYR A 180 13.45 4.67 -2.35
N LEU A 181 12.71 3.71 -1.79
CA LEU A 181 11.28 3.54 -2.06
C LEU A 181 10.39 4.52 -1.30
N GLU A 182 10.91 5.17 -0.25
CA GLU A 182 10.23 6.33 0.36
C GLU A 182 10.35 7.55 -0.55
N LYS A 183 11.58 7.81 -1.03
CA LYS A 183 11.91 8.89 -1.97
C LYS A 183 11.25 8.68 -3.34
N ASN A 184 11.11 7.42 -3.78
CA ASN A 184 10.58 7.01 -5.08
C ASN A 184 9.48 5.94 -4.91
N PRO A 185 8.22 6.32 -4.59
CA PRO A 185 7.15 5.37 -4.27
C PRO A 185 6.77 4.39 -5.39
N ASN A 186 7.04 4.75 -6.65
CA ASN A 186 6.83 3.89 -7.82
C ASN A 186 8.13 3.22 -8.28
N GLY A 187 9.16 3.23 -7.43
CA GLY A 187 10.46 2.63 -7.68
C GLY A 187 10.38 1.11 -7.76
N TYR A 188 11.43 0.51 -8.32
CA TYR A 188 11.53 -0.93 -8.48
C TYR A 188 11.56 -1.67 -7.13
N CYS A 189 10.74 -2.70 -6.99
CA CYS A 189 10.76 -3.63 -5.86
C CYS A 189 10.58 -5.06 -6.41
N GLY A 190 11.68 -5.79 -6.56
CA GLY A 190 11.71 -7.13 -7.14
C GLY A 190 11.49 -8.28 -6.14
N LEU A 191 11.35 -7.97 -4.85
CA LEU A 191 11.15 -8.99 -3.83
C LEU A 191 9.71 -9.51 -3.91
N GLY A 192 9.56 -10.81 -4.12
CA GLY A 192 8.27 -11.51 -4.10
C GLY A 192 8.08 -12.41 -2.88
N GLY A 193 9.16 -12.96 -2.33
CA GLY A 193 9.11 -14.07 -1.37
C GLY A 193 8.72 -15.39 -2.04
N THR A 194 8.66 -16.46 -1.25
CA THR A 194 8.19 -17.80 -1.70
C THR A 194 6.70 -18.01 -1.45
N GLY A 195 6.08 -17.19 -0.59
CA GLY A 195 4.72 -17.42 -0.11
C GLY A 195 4.58 -18.58 0.88
N VAL A 196 5.71 -19.17 1.32
CA VAL A 196 5.77 -20.23 2.33
C VAL A 196 5.93 -19.57 3.71
N ALA A 197 5.07 -19.93 4.66
CA ALA A 197 5.14 -19.41 6.02
C ALA A 197 6.24 -20.11 6.84
N PHE A 198 6.83 -19.40 7.80
CA PHE A 198 7.79 -19.97 8.72
C PHE A 198 7.12 -20.99 9.67
N PRO A 199 7.69 -22.21 9.84
CA PRO A 199 7.05 -23.25 10.65
C PRO A 199 6.99 -22.91 12.15
N GLY A 200 5.91 -23.33 12.81
CA GLY A 200 5.73 -23.19 14.26
C GLY A 200 5.14 -21.85 14.72
N GLU A 201 5.00 -20.86 13.84
CA GLU A 201 3.92 -19.90 14.02
C GLU A 201 2.61 -20.61 13.63
N PRO A 202 1.52 -20.52 14.42
CA PRO A 202 0.23 -20.79 13.83
C PRO A 202 0.14 -19.81 12.66
N ALA A 203 0.19 -20.33 11.43
CA ALA A 203 -0.27 -19.55 10.29
C ALA A 203 -1.62 -19.01 10.76
N LYS A 204 -1.72 -17.70 11.00
CA LYS A 204 -3.03 -17.10 11.23
C LYS A 204 -3.81 -17.56 10.03
N ALA A 205 -4.78 -18.44 10.25
CA ALA A 205 -5.41 -19.20 9.18
C ALA A 205 -5.79 -18.18 8.11
N MET A 206 -5.11 -18.22 6.97
CA MET A 206 -5.43 -17.30 5.89
C MET A 206 -6.92 -17.54 5.63
N PRO A 207 -7.76 -16.50 5.73
CA PRO A 207 -9.18 -16.69 5.52
C PRO A 207 -9.38 -17.30 4.13
N ALA A 208 -10.40 -18.14 3.97
CA ALA A 208 -10.70 -18.70 2.66
C ALA A 208 -10.85 -17.55 1.63
N PRO A 209 -10.53 -17.78 0.34
CA PRO A 209 -10.85 -16.81 -0.69
C PRO A 209 -12.33 -16.44 -0.65
N LEU A 210 -12.67 -15.23 -1.08
CA LEU A 210 -14.07 -14.81 -1.18
C LEU A 210 -14.83 -15.79 -2.08
N ALA A 211 -16.03 -16.17 -1.67
CA ALA A 211 -16.87 -17.08 -2.41
C ALA A 211 -17.45 -16.35 -3.63
N ALA A 212 -17.15 -16.84 -4.84
CA ALA A 212 -17.50 -16.16 -6.09
C ALA A 212 -19.02 -16.00 -6.29
N ASP A 213 -19.82 -16.87 -5.69
CA ASP A 213 -21.29 -16.85 -5.71
C ASP A 213 -21.90 -15.77 -4.80
N GLN A 214 -21.11 -15.15 -3.92
CA GLN A 214 -21.50 -14.03 -3.07
C GLN A 214 -21.08 -12.66 -3.63
N LEU A 215 -20.43 -12.65 -4.79
CA LEU A 215 -19.93 -11.45 -5.45
C LEU A 215 -20.71 -11.17 -6.72
N ASP A 216 -20.69 -9.92 -7.17
CA ASP A 216 -21.28 -9.54 -8.44
C ASP A 216 -20.39 -10.02 -9.60
N PHE A 217 -20.92 -10.93 -10.42
CA PHE A 217 -20.15 -11.50 -11.53
C PHE A 217 -19.94 -10.51 -12.67
N ASP A 218 -20.88 -9.60 -12.91
CA ASP A 218 -20.79 -8.65 -14.03
C ASP A 218 -19.73 -7.59 -13.73
N ARG A 219 -19.74 -7.04 -12.50
CA ARG A 219 -18.75 -6.05 -12.07
C ARG A 219 -18.58 -6.01 -10.55
N GLN A 220 -17.37 -6.26 -10.07
CA GLN A 220 -17.05 -6.29 -8.64
C GLN A 220 -15.69 -5.65 -8.35
N LEU A 221 -15.63 -4.82 -7.30
CA LEU A 221 -14.37 -4.40 -6.70
C LEU A 221 -13.99 -5.36 -5.57
N ILE A 222 -12.72 -5.75 -5.51
CA ILE A 222 -12.16 -6.48 -4.37
C ILE A 222 -10.93 -5.72 -3.87
N MET A 223 -10.97 -5.30 -2.61
CA MET A 223 -9.84 -4.76 -1.88
C MET A 223 -9.06 -5.92 -1.25
N PHE A 224 -7.86 -6.16 -1.76
CA PHE A 224 -6.90 -7.07 -1.18
C PHE A 224 -6.06 -6.34 -0.14
N GLU A 225 -6.11 -6.85 1.09
CA GLU A 225 -5.50 -6.24 2.26
C GLU A 225 -4.46 -7.17 2.87
N ALA A 226 -3.60 -6.59 3.71
CA ALA A 226 -2.73 -7.34 4.60
C ALA A 226 -3.18 -7.11 6.03
N GLN A 227 -2.82 -8.04 6.90
CA GLN A 227 -2.99 -7.85 8.33
C GLN A 227 -2.14 -6.67 8.83
N ASP A 228 -2.67 -5.92 9.79
CA ASP A 228 -2.00 -4.78 10.43
C ASP A 228 -1.51 -3.74 9.40
N CYS A 229 -2.36 -3.43 8.41
CA CYS A 229 -2.08 -2.51 7.31
C CYS A 229 -2.70 -1.12 7.57
N PRO A 230 -1.92 -0.10 7.99
CA PRO A 230 -2.47 1.23 8.30
C PRO A 230 -3.08 1.94 7.08
N PHE A 231 -2.54 1.68 5.89
CA PHE A 231 -3.10 2.21 4.64
C PHE A 231 -4.46 1.59 4.30
N CYS A 232 -4.69 0.33 4.70
CA CYS A 232 -5.95 -0.36 4.53
C CYS A 232 -7.01 0.20 5.49
N GLU A 233 -6.65 0.41 6.76
CA GLU A 233 -7.50 1.08 7.76
C GLU A 233 -7.87 2.50 7.31
N ARG A 234 -6.90 3.24 6.77
CA ARG A 234 -7.14 4.58 6.25
C ARG A 234 -8.10 4.58 5.05
N PHE A 235 -7.92 3.67 4.10
CA PHE A 235 -8.86 3.52 2.98
C PHE A 235 -10.27 3.14 3.45
N ARG A 236 -10.38 2.28 4.48
CA ARG A 236 -11.67 1.97 5.08
C ARG A 236 -12.36 3.21 5.61
N ALA A 237 -11.67 3.97 6.46
CA ALA A 237 -12.20 5.18 7.08
C ALA A 237 -12.57 6.28 6.06
N GLU A 238 -11.74 6.49 5.03
CA GLU A 238 -11.93 7.58 4.06
C GLU A 238 -12.85 7.22 2.89
N VAL A 239 -13.01 5.92 2.57
CA VAL A 239 -13.72 5.46 1.35
C VAL A 239 -14.75 4.38 1.64
N LEU A 240 -14.38 3.26 2.28
CA LEU A 240 -15.29 2.10 2.39
C LEU A 240 -16.45 2.30 3.37
N ASP A 241 -16.20 2.92 4.52
CA ASP A 241 -17.23 3.06 5.56
C ASP A 241 -18.42 3.91 5.10
N GLY A 242 -18.20 4.79 4.10
CA GLY A 242 -19.22 5.61 3.45
C GLY A 242 -19.68 5.11 2.08
N TRP A 243 -19.31 3.89 1.68
CA TRP A 243 -19.51 3.39 0.32
C TRP A 243 -20.99 3.32 -0.07
N GLN A 244 -21.37 4.09 -1.09
CA GLN A 244 -22.71 4.12 -1.67
C GLN A 244 -22.69 3.89 -3.18
N ALA A 245 -21.52 3.62 -3.78
CA ALA A 245 -21.39 3.45 -5.21
C ALA A 245 -22.14 2.19 -5.69
N GLU A 246 -22.67 2.26 -6.91
CA GLU A 246 -23.40 1.14 -7.52
C GLU A 246 -22.53 -0.11 -7.69
N VAL A 247 -21.23 0.08 -7.96
CA VAL A 247 -20.29 -1.04 -8.04
C VAL A 247 -20.02 -1.57 -6.63
N PRO A 248 -20.35 -2.83 -6.32
CA PRO A 248 -20.10 -3.40 -5.01
C PRO A 248 -18.60 -3.57 -4.76
N ILE A 249 -18.22 -3.44 -3.49
CA ILE A 249 -16.85 -3.66 -3.03
C ILE A 249 -16.82 -4.66 -1.88
N ALA A 250 -15.90 -5.61 -1.96
CA ALA A 250 -15.60 -6.57 -0.91
C ALA A 250 -14.14 -6.42 -0.47
N ALA A 251 -13.82 -6.77 0.78
CA ALA A 251 -12.46 -6.75 1.29
C ALA A 251 -12.02 -8.16 1.71
N THR A 252 -10.75 -8.49 1.51
CA THR A 252 -10.20 -9.80 1.88
C THR A 252 -8.73 -9.71 2.29
N LEU A 253 -8.37 -10.51 3.31
CA LEU A 253 -6.97 -10.75 3.69
C LEU A 253 -6.35 -11.91 2.90
N ASN A 254 -7.13 -12.61 2.07
CA ASN A 254 -6.61 -13.65 1.18
C ASN A 254 -6.15 -13.01 -0.14
N PRO A 255 -4.86 -13.13 -0.52
CA PRO A 255 -4.32 -12.55 -1.75
C PRO A 255 -4.74 -13.31 -3.02
N ARG A 256 -5.45 -14.44 -2.89
CA ARG A 256 -6.00 -15.18 -4.03
C ARG A 256 -7.36 -14.61 -4.43
N PRO A 257 -7.62 -14.45 -5.74
CA PRO A 257 -8.95 -14.08 -6.20
C PRO A 257 -9.96 -15.19 -5.89
N PRO A 258 -11.27 -14.90 -5.97
CA PRO A 258 -12.33 -15.90 -5.89
C PRO A 258 -12.08 -17.08 -6.86
N GLU A 259 -12.62 -18.25 -6.53
CA GLU A 259 -12.46 -19.43 -7.39
C GLU A 259 -13.01 -19.15 -8.80
N GLY A 260 -12.24 -19.52 -9.83
CA GLY A 260 -12.57 -19.26 -11.23
C GLY A 260 -12.30 -17.83 -11.71
N TRP A 261 -11.89 -16.92 -10.83
CA TRP A 261 -11.53 -15.55 -11.19
C TRP A 261 -10.02 -15.43 -11.42
N THR A 262 -9.61 -14.49 -12.27
CA THR A 262 -8.19 -14.36 -12.68
C THR A 262 -7.67 -12.95 -12.47
N LEU A 263 -6.55 -12.84 -11.75
CA LEU A 263 -5.73 -11.63 -11.70
C LEU A 263 -4.85 -11.55 -12.95
N GLU A 264 -4.72 -10.35 -13.52
CA GLU A 264 -3.81 -10.09 -14.64
C GLU A 264 -2.36 -10.03 -14.17
N LYS A 265 -2.12 -9.52 -12.95
CA LYS A 265 -0.80 -9.37 -12.34
C LYS A 265 -0.81 -9.82 -10.89
N THR A 266 0.35 -10.20 -10.37
CA THR A 266 0.52 -10.48 -8.94
C THR A 266 0.23 -9.25 -8.09
N LEU A 267 -0.24 -9.45 -6.86
CA LEU A 267 -0.41 -8.40 -5.87
C LEU A 267 0.91 -8.21 -5.13
N PHE A 268 1.46 -7.01 -5.13
CA PHE A 268 2.78 -6.71 -4.53
C PHE A 268 2.73 -5.55 -3.51
N ALA A 269 1.56 -4.95 -3.29
CA ALA A 269 1.35 -3.90 -2.30
C ALA A 269 -0.09 -3.94 -1.76
N THR A 270 -0.28 -3.40 -0.57
CA THR A 270 -1.59 -3.31 0.09
C THR A 270 -1.88 -1.87 0.56
N PRO A 271 -3.15 -1.44 0.54
CA PRO A 271 -4.26 -2.12 -0.12
C PRO A 271 -4.09 -2.10 -1.65
N THR A 272 -4.55 -3.16 -2.32
CA THR A 272 -4.76 -3.12 -3.77
C THR A 272 -6.23 -3.38 -4.05
N ILE A 273 -6.91 -2.42 -4.67
CA ILE A 273 -8.30 -2.53 -5.08
C ILE A 273 -8.30 -2.98 -6.54
N VAL A 274 -8.88 -4.14 -6.82
CA VAL A 274 -8.97 -4.70 -8.16
C VAL A 274 -10.41 -4.66 -8.62
N LEU A 275 -10.62 -4.13 -9.83
CA LEU A 275 -11.89 -4.17 -10.55
C LEU A 275 -11.92 -5.43 -11.41
N PHE A 276 -12.90 -6.28 -11.15
CA PHE A 276 -13.21 -7.46 -11.95
C PHE A 276 -14.45 -7.21 -12.79
N GLU A 277 -14.41 -7.68 -14.03
CA GLU A 277 -15.60 -7.83 -14.89
C GLU A 277 -15.63 -9.26 -15.42
N LYS A 278 -16.76 -9.96 -15.22
CA LYS A 278 -16.93 -11.37 -15.62
C LYS A 278 -15.81 -12.27 -15.06
N GLY A 279 -15.46 -12.04 -13.80
CA GLY A 279 -14.41 -12.75 -13.08
C GLY A 279 -12.98 -12.48 -13.56
N LYS A 280 -12.75 -11.53 -14.47
CA LYS A 280 -11.41 -11.16 -14.94
C LYS A 280 -11.04 -9.79 -14.45
N GLU A 281 -9.82 -9.64 -13.94
CA GLU A 281 -9.28 -8.33 -13.66
C GLU A 281 -9.24 -7.48 -14.95
N VAL A 282 -9.80 -6.27 -14.87
CA VAL A 282 -9.77 -5.27 -15.95
C VAL A 282 -9.04 -3.99 -15.53
N SER A 283 -8.92 -3.74 -14.23
CA SER A 283 -8.14 -2.63 -13.71
C SER A 283 -7.80 -2.82 -12.24
N ARG A 284 -6.82 -2.06 -11.74
CA ARG A 284 -6.50 -1.99 -10.32
C ARG A 284 -6.06 -0.59 -9.90
N TYR A 285 -6.17 -0.34 -8.60
CA TYR A 285 -5.63 0.79 -7.87
C TYR A 285 -4.74 0.25 -6.75
N THR A 286 -3.45 0.59 -6.76
CA THR A 286 -2.44 -0.05 -5.90
C THR A 286 -1.82 0.97 -4.93
N GLY A 287 -1.90 0.64 -3.63
CA GLY A 287 -1.50 1.51 -2.53
C GLY A 287 -2.50 2.64 -2.29
N TYR A 288 -2.58 3.12 -1.05
CA TYR A 288 -3.43 4.26 -0.70
C TYR A 288 -2.72 5.15 0.32
N LYS A 289 -2.55 6.43 0.01
CA LYS A 289 -1.83 7.37 0.89
C LYS A 289 -2.76 8.46 1.46
N GLY A 290 -4.07 8.21 1.45
CA GLY A 290 -5.09 9.20 1.77
C GLY A 290 -5.44 10.12 0.62
N ASP A 291 -5.37 9.58 -0.60
CA ASP A 291 -5.64 10.27 -1.85
C ASP A 291 -7.01 9.85 -2.42
N ALA A 292 -8.07 10.03 -1.62
CA ALA A 292 -9.46 9.69 -1.98
C ALA A 292 -9.88 10.25 -3.35
N ASP A 293 -9.57 11.53 -3.63
CA ASP A 293 -9.87 12.17 -4.92
C ASP A 293 -9.28 11.40 -6.11
N ARG A 294 -8.05 10.88 -5.96
CA ARG A 294 -7.39 10.11 -7.00
C ARG A 294 -8.04 8.74 -7.17
N PHE A 295 -8.45 8.10 -6.07
CA PHE A 295 -9.19 6.85 -6.12
C PHE A 295 -10.53 7.03 -6.85
N TRP A 296 -11.33 8.04 -6.48
CA TRP A 296 -12.62 8.30 -7.12
C TRP A 296 -12.47 8.69 -8.59
N LYS A 297 -11.43 9.46 -8.93
CA LYS A 297 -11.09 9.73 -10.32
C LYS A 297 -10.78 8.45 -11.09
N TRP A 298 -9.94 7.56 -10.54
CA TRP A 298 -9.64 6.26 -11.15
C TRP A 298 -10.90 5.44 -11.38
N LEU A 299 -11.77 5.31 -10.37
CA LEU A 299 -13.01 4.55 -10.50
C LEU A 299 -13.95 5.18 -11.54
N GLY A 300 -14.08 6.51 -11.53
CA GLY A 300 -14.87 7.26 -12.51
C GLY A 300 -14.47 6.97 -13.96
N PHE A 301 -13.17 6.90 -14.26
CA PHE A 301 -12.69 6.51 -15.59
C PHE A 301 -13.02 5.07 -16.00
N ARG A 302 -13.43 4.22 -15.05
CA ARG A 302 -13.83 2.83 -15.31
C ARG A 302 -15.34 2.64 -15.39
N VAL A 303 -16.11 3.44 -14.65
CA VAL A 303 -17.57 3.26 -14.57
C VAL A 303 -18.34 4.22 -15.48
N LEU A 304 -17.78 5.40 -15.78
CA LEU A 304 -18.43 6.40 -16.63
C LEU A 304 -18.15 6.15 -18.11
N THR A 305 -19.13 6.48 -18.97
CA THR A 305 -18.96 6.53 -20.42
C THR A 305 -18.04 7.69 -20.85
N PRO A 306 -17.45 7.67 -22.07
CA PRO A 306 -16.58 8.76 -22.53
C PRO A 306 -17.23 10.15 -22.48
N GLU A 307 -18.52 10.25 -22.80
CA GLU A 307 -19.24 11.54 -22.74
C GLU A 307 -19.43 12.02 -21.31
N GLN A 308 -19.74 11.11 -20.38
CA GLN A 308 -19.82 11.44 -18.96
C GLN A 308 -18.45 11.85 -18.41
N GLN A 309 -17.36 11.20 -18.82
CA GLN A 309 -16.00 11.56 -18.41
C GLN A 309 -15.61 12.96 -18.89
N ARG A 310 -15.97 13.33 -20.13
CA ARG A 310 -15.77 14.68 -20.68
C ARG A 310 -16.46 15.73 -19.82
N ILE A 311 -17.69 15.48 -19.38
CA ILE A 311 -18.42 16.39 -18.50
C ILE A 311 -17.75 16.41 -17.11
N ALA A 312 -17.61 15.25 -16.47
CA ALA A 312 -17.18 15.08 -15.09
C ALA A 312 -15.75 15.56 -14.81
N PHE A 313 -14.80 15.29 -15.71
CA PHE A 313 -13.36 15.52 -15.48
C PHE A 313 -12.76 16.62 -16.35
N GLU A 314 -13.42 17.04 -17.42
CA GLU A 314 -12.93 18.07 -18.35
C GLU A 314 -13.80 19.33 -18.36
N GLN A 315 -14.71 19.47 -17.38
CA GLN A 315 -15.65 20.60 -17.27
C GLN A 315 -16.51 20.79 -18.54
N GLY A 316 -16.79 19.67 -19.23
CA GLY A 316 -17.66 19.66 -20.39
C GLY A 316 -19.10 20.00 -20.02
N THR A 317 -19.88 20.42 -21.02
CA THR A 317 -21.33 20.61 -20.90
C THR A 317 -22.03 19.79 -21.96
N GLU A 318 -23.07 19.06 -21.60
CA GLU A 318 -23.92 18.34 -22.56
C GLU A 318 -24.77 19.33 -23.37
N PRO A 319 -25.18 19.01 -24.60
CA PRO A 319 -26.11 19.84 -25.35
C PRO A 319 -27.43 20.05 -24.60
N ALA A 320 -28.01 21.25 -24.74
CA ALA A 320 -29.30 21.55 -24.15
C ALA A 320 -30.37 20.57 -24.68
N PHE A 321 -31.26 20.14 -23.80
CA PHE A 321 -32.38 19.22 -24.08
C PHE A 321 -31.99 17.78 -24.42
N THR A 322 -30.73 17.37 -24.24
CA THR A 322 -30.29 16.00 -24.56
C THR A 322 -29.82 15.18 -23.36
N GLY A 323 -29.64 15.81 -22.20
CA GLY A 323 -29.15 15.14 -20.99
C GLY A 323 -30.12 14.10 -20.44
N SER A 324 -29.58 13.03 -19.85
CA SER A 324 -30.38 12.13 -19.03
C SER A 324 -31.05 12.88 -17.88
N HIS A 325 -32.16 12.36 -17.36
CA HIS A 325 -32.85 12.92 -16.19
C HIS A 325 -33.42 14.35 -16.32
N LEU A 326 -33.35 14.97 -17.51
CA LEU A 326 -34.01 16.26 -17.77
C LEU A 326 -35.50 16.19 -17.45
N ASP A 327 -36.18 15.16 -17.96
CA ASP A 327 -37.63 14.95 -17.78
C ASP A 327 -37.97 14.07 -16.56
N GLU A 328 -37.00 13.72 -15.72
CA GLU A 328 -37.24 12.90 -14.53
C GLU A 328 -38.06 13.68 -13.50
N LYS A 329 -39.18 13.09 -13.06
CA LYS A 329 -40.19 13.69 -12.16
C LYS A 329 -40.62 12.76 -11.04
N ARG A 330 -40.15 11.52 -11.03
CA ARG A 330 -40.50 10.56 -9.98
C ARG A 330 -39.95 11.05 -8.63
N PRO A 331 -40.63 10.73 -7.50
CA PRO A 331 -40.07 10.94 -6.18
C PRO A 331 -38.80 10.11 -6.00
N GLY A 332 -37.72 10.75 -5.55
CA GLY A 332 -36.41 10.16 -5.42
C GLY A 332 -35.29 11.17 -5.18
N VAL A 333 -34.05 10.69 -5.34
CA VAL A 333 -32.81 11.44 -5.13
C VAL A 333 -31.90 11.29 -6.34
N PHE A 334 -31.35 12.40 -6.81
CA PHE A 334 -30.26 12.44 -7.76
C PHE A 334 -28.94 12.30 -7.01
N VAL A 335 -28.15 11.31 -7.39
CA VAL A 335 -26.91 10.93 -6.74
C VAL A 335 -25.72 11.12 -7.67
N ASP A 336 -24.53 11.23 -7.09
CA ASP A 336 -23.27 11.20 -7.80
C ASP A 336 -23.08 9.82 -8.46
N PRO A 337 -22.83 9.74 -9.77
CA PRO A 337 -22.80 8.47 -10.51
C PRO A 337 -21.58 7.60 -10.20
N ILE A 338 -20.56 8.13 -9.52
CA ILE A 338 -19.36 7.38 -9.13
C ILE A 338 -19.49 6.89 -7.69
N THR A 339 -19.90 7.78 -6.78
CA THR A 339 -19.88 7.53 -5.33
C THR A 339 -21.24 7.09 -4.76
N GLY A 340 -22.32 7.33 -5.51
CA GLY A 340 -23.70 7.15 -5.04
C GLY A 340 -24.15 8.17 -3.99
N ALA A 341 -23.31 9.16 -3.66
CA ALA A 341 -23.65 10.17 -2.65
C ALA A 341 -24.82 11.05 -3.11
N PRO A 342 -25.78 11.38 -2.22
CA PRO A 342 -26.94 12.19 -2.58
C PRO A 342 -26.56 13.64 -2.90
N LEU A 343 -26.97 14.13 -4.07
CA LEU A 343 -26.68 15.49 -4.55
C LEU A 343 -27.90 16.40 -4.49
N PHE A 344 -29.02 15.97 -5.06
CA PHE A 344 -30.25 16.75 -5.14
C PHE A 344 -31.48 15.89 -4.91
N ARG A 345 -32.50 16.44 -4.25
CA ARG A 345 -33.80 15.76 -4.10
C ARG A 345 -34.71 16.12 -5.27
N SER A 346 -35.58 15.19 -5.65
CA SER A 346 -36.61 15.40 -6.67
C SER A 346 -37.56 16.56 -6.35
N ASP A 347 -37.89 16.79 -5.08
CA ASP A 347 -38.71 17.93 -4.64
C ASP A 347 -38.01 19.30 -4.76
N ALA A 348 -36.69 19.30 -4.95
CA ALA A 348 -35.91 20.49 -5.25
C ALA A 348 -35.82 20.79 -6.76
N LYS A 349 -36.24 19.85 -7.62
CA LYS A 349 -36.16 19.98 -9.08
C LYS A 349 -37.32 20.82 -9.62
N PHE A 350 -37.03 21.69 -10.59
CA PHE A 350 -38.04 22.51 -11.25
C PHE A 350 -37.75 22.71 -12.75
N GLU A 351 -38.79 23.09 -13.49
CA GLU A 351 -38.68 23.35 -14.94
C GLU A 351 -38.19 24.78 -15.19
N SER A 352 -36.92 24.93 -15.55
CA SER A 352 -36.32 26.24 -15.87
C SER A 352 -36.47 26.65 -17.34
N GLY A 353 -36.72 25.68 -18.23
CA GLY A 353 -36.73 25.88 -19.67
C GLY A 353 -35.34 26.04 -20.31
N THR A 354 -34.25 25.90 -19.54
CA THR A 354 -32.88 26.08 -20.08
C THR A 354 -32.33 24.87 -20.82
N GLY A 355 -32.98 23.71 -20.70
CA GLY A 355 -32.56 22.46 -21.35
C GLY A 355 -31.62 21.59 -20.52
N TRP A 356 -31.42 21.92 -19.24
CA TRP A 356 -30.69 21.09 -18.28
C TRP A 356 -31.49 20.93 -16.98
N PRO A 357 -31.38 19.78 -16.29
CA PRO A 357 -31.90 19.61 -14.94
C PRO A 357 -31.59 20.81 -14.05
N SER A 358 -32.62 21.39 -13.44
CA SER A 358 -32.51 22.58 -12.61
C SER A 358 -33.08 22.34 -11.23
N PHE A 359 -32.31 22.71 -10.21
CA PHE A 359 -32.68 22.54 -8.81
C PHE A 359 -32.60 23.87 -8.07
N PHE A 360 -33.44 24.09 -7.07
CA PHE A 360 -33.36 25.31 -6.25
C PHE A 360 -32.47 25.14 -5.01
N SER A 361 -32.17 23.91 -4.60
CA SER A 361 -31.29 23.63 -3.46
C SER A 361 -30.65 22.23 -3.55
N PRO A 362 -29.37 22.09 -3.18
CA PRO A 362 -28.71 20.79 -3.04
C PRO A 362 -29.05 20.14 -1.69
N VAL A 363 -28.67 18.88 -1.55
CA VAL A 363 -28.52 18.24 -0.23
C VAL A 363 -27.37 18.95 0.52
N GLU A 364 -27.54 19.15 1.83
CA GLU A 364 -26.55 19.85 2.66
C GLU A 364 -25.19 19.14 2.62
N GLY A 365 -24.12 19.90 2.37
CA GLY A 365 -22.75 19.37 2.26
C GLY A 365 -22.44 18.58 0.99
N ALA A 366 -23.41 18.39 0.09
CA ALA A 366 -23.24 17.53 -1.09
C ALA A 366 -22.43 18.16 -2.23
N ILE A 367 -22.24 19.48 -2.23
CA ILE A 367 -21.57 20.20 -3.31
C ILE A 367 -20.51 21.17 -2.79
N THR A 368 -19.56 21.51 -3.67
CA THR A 368 -18.62 22.62 -3.49
C THR A 368 -18.77 23.63 -4.62
N LEU A 369 -18.50 24.91 -4.32
CA LEU A 369 -18.65 26.03 -5.24
C LEU A 369 -17.28 26.62 -5.59
N HIS A 370 -17.01 26.83 -6.88
CA HIS A 370 -15.73 27.33 -7.37
C HIS A 370 -15.94 28.48 -8.36
N GLU A 371 -15.11 29.51 -8.34
CA GLU A 371 -15.20 30.58 -9.34
C GLU A 371 -14.78 30.06 -10.72
N ASP A 372 -15.61 30.31 -11.74
CA ASP A 372 -15.35 29.97 -13.14
C ASP A 372 -15.38 31.24 -13.98
N ASN A 373 -14.21 31.65 -14.48
CA ASN A 373 -14.03 32.81 -15.37
C ASN A 373 -13.79 32.41 -16.83
N THR A 374 -14.06 31.15 -17.20
CA THR A 374 -13.88 30.66 -18.57
C THR A 374 -14.91 31.26 -19.52
N HIS A 375 -14.62 31.22 -20.82
CA HIS A 375 -15.51 31.72 -21.89
C HIS A 375 -15.89 33.21 -21.76
N GLY A 376 -15.11 33.99 -21.01
CA GLY A 376 -15.35 35.43 -20.80
C GLY A 376 -16.55 35.75 -19.90
N MET A 377 -17.09 34.76 -19.20
CA MET A 377 -18.22 34.92 -18.26
C MET A 377 -17.73 34.71 -16.84
N ARG A 378 -18.34 35.39 -15.86
CA ARG A 378 -18.14 35.11 -14.43
C ARG A 378 -19.29 34.22 -13.95
N ARG A 379 -19.00 32.95 -13.72
CA ARG A 379 -19.95 31.94 -13.22
C ARG A 379 -19.41 31.28 -11.96
N VAL A 380 -20.27 30.51 -11.30
CA VAL A 380 -19.88 29.69 -10.15
C VAL A 380 -20.10 28.23 -10.54
N GLU A 381 -19.01 27.50 -10.67
CA GLU A 381 -19.01 26.06 -10.93
C GLU A 381 -19.50 25.31 -9.69
N VAL A 382 -20.32 24.29 -9.93
CA VAL A 382 -20.81 23.35 -8.94
C VAL A 382 -20.10 22.02 -9.16
N ARG A 383 -19.44 21.52 -8.12
CA ARG A 383 -18.81 20.19 -8.10
C ARG A 383 -19.40 19.31 -7.01
N SER A 384 -19.38 18.00 -7.22
CA SER A 384 -19.70 17.03 -6.18
C SER A 384 -18.67 17.11 -5.04
N ALA A 385 -19.14 17.15 -3.79
CA ALA A 385 -18.24 17.15 -2.63
C ALA A 385 -17.61 15.77 -2.38
N SER A 386 -18.23 14.68 -2.85
CA SER A 386 -17.78 13.31 -2.60
C SER A 386 -16.70 12.84 -3.59
N SER A 387 -16.90 13.12 -4.88
CA SER A 387 -15.99 12.66 -5.95
C SER A 387 -15.16 13.77 -6.58
N GLY A 388 -15.53 15.04 -6.35
CA GLY A 388 -14.90 16.19 -6.97
C GLY A 388 -15.28 16.43 -8.44
N ILE A 389 -16.19 15.65 -9.03
CA ILE A 389 -16.57 15.82 -10.44
C ILE A 389 -17.32 17.12 -10.70
N HIS A 390 -17.14 17.66 -11.91
CA HIS A 390 -17.94 18.75 -12.44
C HIS A 390 -19.39 18.32 -12.61
N LEU A 391 -20.32 19.11 -12.05
CA LEU A 391 -21.77 18.91 -12.20
C LEU A 391 -22.38 19.95 -13.13
N GLY A 392 -22.01 21.22 -12.97
CA GLY A 392 -22.57 22.33 -13.74
C GLY A 392 -22.29 23.68 -13.10
N HIS A 393 -23.29 24.57 -13.09
CA HIS A 393 -23.17 25.93 -12.57
C HIS A 393 -24.39 26.37 -11.76
N VAL A 394 -24.18 27.32 -10.85
CA VAL A 394 -25.27 27.95 -10.08
C VAL A 394 -25.46 29.41 -10.50
N PHE A 395 -26.73 29.83 -10.58
CA PHE A 395 -27.16 31.16 -10.98
C PHE A 395 -28.13 31.77 -9.96
N ASP A 396 -28.28 33.09 -9.96
CA ASP A 396 -29.15 33.87 -9.06
C ASP A 396 -30.54 34.17 -9.65
N ASP A 397 -30.97 33.38 -10.64
CA ASP A 397 -32.23 33.52 -11.38
C ASP A 397 -33.24 32.41 -11.03
N GLY A 398 -33.07 31.76 -9.88
CA GLY A 398 -33.92 30.66 -9.43
C GLY A 398 -35.18 31.09 -8.69
N PRO A 399 -36.12 30.16 -8.47
CA PRO A 399 -37.33 30.44 -7.71
C PRO A 399 -37.04 30.61 -6.20
N PRO A 400 -37.95 31.25 -5.44
CA PRO A 400 -37.93 31.19 -3.98
C PRO A 400 -38.00 29.74 -3.48
N PRO A 401 -37.45 29.43 -2.28
CA PRO A 401 -36.93 30.36 -1.29
C PRO A 401 -35.44 30.70 -1.44
N SER A 402 -34.65 29.89 -2.15
CA SER A 402 -33.20 30.10 -2.25
C SER A 402 -32.84 31.24 -3.22
N GLY A 403 -33.68 31.48 -4.24
CA GLY A 403 -33.34 32.35 -5.36
C GLY A 403 -32.23 31.78 -6.26
N LYS A 404 -31.78 30.54 -6.00
CA LYS A 404 -30.68 29.90 -6.72
C LYS A 404 -31.22 28.93 -7.75
N ARG A 405 -30.57 28.86 -8.91
CA ARG A 405 -30.78 27.82 -9.91
C ARG A 405 -29.48 27.05 -10.11
N TYR A 406 -29.45 25.83 -9.60
CA TYR A 406 -28.39 24.86 -9.85
C TYR A 406 -28.69 24.18 -11.18
N CYS A 407 -28.00 24.61 -12.24
CA CYS A 407 -28.14 24.10 -13.61
C CYS A 407 -27.09 23.00 -13.80
N ILE A 408 -27.54 21.75 -13.76
CA ILE A 408 -26.67 20.57 -13.65
C ILE A 408 -26.78 19.75 -14.91
N ASN A 409 -25.65 19.24 -15.41
CA ASN A 409 -25.61 18.28 -16.50
C ASN A 409 -26.28 16.97 -16.03
N GLY A 410 -27.29 16.52 -16.78
CA GLY A 410 -28.04 15.32 -16.50
C GLY A 410 -27.21 14.05 -16.61
N ASN A 411 -26.30 13.97 -17.59
CA ASN A 411 -25.46 12.80 -17.83
C ASN A 411 -24.49 12.48 -16.68
N VAL A 412 -24.21 13.42 -15.79
CA VAL A 412 -23.39 13.21 -14.57
C VAL A 412 -24.23 13.15 -13.30
N LEU A 413 -25.50 12.76 -13.44
CA LEU A 413 -26.37 12.36 -12.35
C LEU A 413 -26.85 10.91 -12.58
N SER A 414 -27.00 10.17 -11.49
CA SER A 414 -27.83 8.96 -11.46
C SER A 414 -29.08 9.23 -10.63
N PHE A 415 -30.18 8.54 -10.88
CA PHE A 415 -31.43 8.73 -10.15
C PHE A 415 -31.85 7.48 -9.39
N VAL A 416 -32.09 7.62 -8.08
CA VAL A 416 -32.62 6.59 -7.20
C VAL A 416 -34.05 6.96 -6.84
N ALA A 417 -35.02 6.20 -7.34
CA ALA A 417 -36.42 6.37 -6.97
C ALA A 417 -36.63 6.01 -5.49
N ASN A 418 -37.52 6.70 -4.80
CA ASN A 418 -37.99 6.24 -3.49
C ASN A 418 -38.67 4.87 -3.72
N GLY A 419 -38.29 3.86 -2.94
CA GLY A 419 -38.99 2.57 -2.97
C GLY A 419 -40.48 2.77 -2.67
N GLU A 420 -41.34 2.06 -3.40
CA GLU A 420 -42.76 1.90 -3.03
C GLU A 420 -42.92 0.98 -1.82
#